data_AF-A0A229WN93-F1
#
_entry.id   AF-A0A229WN93-F1
#
_cell.length_a   1.000
_cell.length_b   1.000
_cell.length_c   1.000
_cell.angle_alpha   90.00
_cell.angle_beta   90.00
_cell.angle_gamma   90.00
#
_symmetry.space_group_name_H-M   'P 1'
#
loop_
_entity.id
_entity.type
_entity.pdbx_description
1 polymer ?
#
loop_
_entity_poly.entity_id
_entity_poly.type
_entity_poly.pdbx_seq_one_letter_code
_entity_poly.pdbx_strand_id
1 'polypeptide(L)'
;MPTQIIAAYDLCKLHAQIDQGKGTGTATLGPRLRQQLINLLDQFRHAKSFEELLACAQALILLQCIVLLRDDQNKYSDGVSCSLADLGHRLWQQAPFQLPHALSPRRAWIYAESVRRTIIVGFMLRSVYSLQRRNYSVRTPFIDSLPFDVRTSLWDAPGQAWVDGPSEADMVSLHEYSGMLESGQIHEITPFGSLILAACRGVAISEIPFPAALRPR
;
A
#
# COMPACT_ATOMS: atom_id res chain seq x y z
N MET A 1 12.90 -1.74 -12.68
CA MET A 1 11.89 -1.01 -11.88
C MET A 1 11.32 0.11 -12.76
N PRO A 2 10.00 0.34 -12.77
CA PRO A 2 9.39 1.42 -13.56
C PRO A 2 9.96 2.80 -13.21
N THR A 3 10.08 3.70 -14.19
CA THR A 3 10.65 5.05 -14.01
C THR A 3 9.86 5.89 -13.01
N GLN A 4 8.54 5.74 -12.97
CA GLN A 4 7.64 6.40 -12.02
C GLN A 4 8.02 6.07 -10.58
N ILE A 5 8.30 4.79 -10.31
CA ILE A 5 8.63 4.31 -8.97
C ILE A 5 10.03 4.76 -8.56
N ILE A 6 10.99 4.78 -9.50
CA ILE A 6 12.34 5.29 -9.24
C ILE A 6 12.28 6.76 -8.82
N ALA A 7 11.55 7.60 -9.56
CA ALA A 7 11.40 9.01 -9.24
C ALA A 7 10.72 9.25 -7.87
N ALA A 8 9.71 8.44 -7.54
CA ALA A 8 9.06 8.50 -6.23
C ALA A 8 10.00 8.06 -5.09
N TYR A 9 10.80 7.01 -5.33
CA TYR A 9 11.77 6.50 -4.38
C TYR A 9 12.87 7.53 -4.05
N ASP A 10 13.36 8.26 -5.06
CA ASP A 10 14.35 9.32 -4.86
C ASP A 10 13.83 10.43 -3.94
N LEU A 11 12.55 10.80 -4.07
CA LEU A 11 11.89 11.75 -3.17
C LEU A 11 11.69 11.18 -1.77
N CYS A 12 11.33 9.89 -1.63
CA CYS A 12 11.24 9.22 -0.34
C CYS A 12 12.59 9.21 0.38
N LYS A 13 13.67 8.92 -0.35
CA LYS A 13 15.04 8.93 0.17
C LYS A 13 15.44 10.33 0.64
N LEU A 14 15.13 11.36 -0.15
CA LEU A 14 15.38 12.76 0.23
C LEU A 14 14.59 13.13 1.50
N HIS A 15 13.32 12.74 1.59
CA HIS A 15 12.49 12.96 2.79
C HIS A 15 13.09 12.30 4.03
N ALA A 16 13.51 11.02 3.94
CA ALA A 16 14.12 10.31 5.06
C ALA A 16 15.45 10.93 5.52
N GLN A 17 16.25 11.47 4.59
CA GLN A 17 17.50 12.18 4.94
C GLN A 17 17.24 13.50 5.67
N ILE A 18 16.19 14.22 5.29
CA ILE A 18 15.75 15.45 5.95
C ILE A 18 15.27 15.15 7.37
N ASP A 19 14.43 14.12 7.53
CA ASP A 19 13.89 13.69 8.82
C ASP A 19 15.00 13.30 9.82
N GLN A 20 16.07 12.67 9.33
CA GLN A 20 17.26 12.34 10.13
C GLN A 20 18.19 13.54 10.42
N GLY A 21 17.82 14.77 10.04
CA GLY A 21 18.64 15.98 10.23
C GLY A 21 19.91 16.03 9.38
N LYS A 22 20.04 15.15 8.36
CA LYS A 22 21.25 15.03 7.52
C LYS A 22 21.17 15.79 6.20
N GLY A 23 20.05 16.45 5.90
CA GLY A 23 19.79 17.09 4.60
C GLY A 23 19.44 18.58 4.69
N THR A 24 20.03 19.40 3.82
CA THR A 24 19.69 20.83 3.62
C THR A 24 18.51 21.06 2.67
N GLY A 25 17.81 19.99 2.27
CA GLY A 25 16.83 19.97 1.17
C GLY A 25 15.38 20.30 1.54
N THR A 26 15.09 20.80 2.74
CA THR A 26 13.71 21.11 3.18
C THR A 26 13.01 22.09 2.23
N ALA A 27 13.74 23.10 1.75
CA ALA A 27 13.24 24.10 0.81
C ALA A 27 12.97 23.55 -0.60
N THR A 28 13.68 22.50 -1.03
CA THR A 28 13.60 21.95 -2.40
C THR A 28 12.65 20.76 -2.51
N LEU A 29 12.38 20.04 -1.41
CA LEU A 29 11.49 18.88 -1.39
C LEU A 29 10.06 19.26 -1.78
N GLY A 30 9.49 20.32 -1.17
CA GLY A 30 8.10 20.72 -1.40
C GLY A 30 7.77 21.00 -2.88
N PRO A 31 8.51 21.89 -3.57
CA PRO A 31 8.30 22.16 -4.99
C PRO A 31 8.48 20.92 -5.87
N ARG A 32 9.51 20.11 -5.62
CA ARG A 32 9.77 18.88 -6.40
C ARG A 32 8.66 17.84 -6.21
N LEU A 33 8.20 17.64 -4.97
CA LEU A 33 7.10 16.74 -4.65
C LEU A 33 5.82 17.13 -5.38
N ARG A 34 5.45 18.42 -5.33
CA ARG A 34 4.28 18.93 -6.05
C ARG A 34 4.38 18.72 -7.56
N GLN A 35 5.53 19.03 -8.15
CA GLN A 35 5.74 18.82 -9.59
C GLN A 35 5.62 17.35 -9.97
N GLN A 36 6.22 16.45 -9.18
CA GLN A 36 6.15 15.01 -9.44
C GLN A 36 4.73 14.46 -9.28
N LEU A 37 3.98 14.92 -8.27
CA LEU A 37 2.57 14.56 -8.11
C LEU A 37 1.72 14.96 -9.32
N ILE A 38 1.88 16.19 -9.84
CA ILE A 38 1.16 16.65 -11.04
C ILE A 38 1.50 15.77 -12.24
N ASN A 39 2.79 15.53 -12.49
CA ASN A 39 3.24 14.71 -13.60
C ASN A 39 2.71 13.27 -13.51
N LEU A 40 2.75 12.66 -12.32
CA LEU A 40 2.26 11.30 -12.10
C LEU A 40 0.74 11.21 -12.20
N LEU A 41 -0.01 12.22 -11.77
CA LEU A 41 -1.47 12.26 -11.94
C LEU A 41 -1.85 12.32 -13.42
N ASP A 42 -1.09 13.09 -14.22
CA ASP A 42 -1.29 13.15 -15.66
C ASP A 42 -0.96 11.81 -16.35
N GLN A 43 0.20 11.22 -16.02
CA GLN A 43 0.58 9.88 -16.51
C GLN A 43 -0.42 8.81 -16.09
N PHE A 44 -0.90 8.86 -14.84
CA PHE A 44 -1.92 7.95 -14.35
C PHE A 44 -3.19 8.05 -15.19
N ARG A 45 -3.69 9.27 -15.47
CA ARG A 45 -4.88 9.49 -16.29
C ARG A 45 -4.73 8.92 -17.70
N HIS A 46 -3.55 9.09 -18.30
CA HIS A 46 -3.27 8.73 -19.70
C HIS A 46 -2.45 7.43 -19.85
N ALA A 47 -2.41 6.59 -18.82
CA ALA A 47 -1.66 5.33 -18.85
C ALA A 47 -2.11 4.46 -20.04
N LYS A 48 -1.14 3.98 -20.81
CA LYS A 48 -1.39 3.22 -22.05
C LYS A 48 -1.44 1.72 -21.83
N SER A 49 -0.90 1.26 -20.70
CA SER A 49 -0.94 -0.13 -20.28
C SER A 49 -1.29 -0.23 -18.80
N PHE A 50 -1.73 -1.42 -18.37
CA PHE A 50 -2.06 -1.64 -16.98
C PHE A 50 -0.81 -1.63 -16.08
N GLU A 51 0.34 -2.07 -16.59
CA GLU A 51 1.62 -1.98 -15.88
C GLU A 51 2.02 -0.51 -15.63
N GLU A 52 1.80 0.37 -16.61
CA GLU A 52 2.02 1.81 -16.45
C GLU A 52 1.04 2.40 -15.44
N LEU A 53 -0.23 2.01 -15.50
CA LEU A 53 -1.26 2.43 -14.54
C LEU A 53 -0.88 2.03 -13.10
N LEU A 54 -0.47 0.76 -12.91
CA LEU A 54 -0.04 0.22 -11.62
C LEU A 54 1.22 0.94 -11.11
N ALA A 55 2.21 1.15 -11.97
CA ALA A 55 3.44 1.86 -11.60
C ALA A 55 3.16 3.31 -11.18
N CYS A 56 2.30 4.03 -11.92
CA CYS A 56 1.86 5.37 -11.56
C CYS A 56 1.11 5.37 -10.23
N ALA A 57 0.22 4.39 -10.02
CA ALA A 57 -0.54 4.27 -8.78
C ALA A 57 0.36 4.05 -7.56
N GLN A 58 1.31 3.12 -7.66
CA GLN A 58 2.30 2.84 -6.61
C GLN A 58 3.16 4.06 -6.31
N ALA A 59 3.64 4.76 -7.34
CA ALA A 59 4.42 5.99 -7.20
C ALA A 59 3.61 7.11 -6.50
N LEU A 60 2.34 7.29 -6.90
CA LEU A 60 1.44 8.25 -6.28
C LEU A 60 1.24 7.93 -4.80
N ILE A 61 0.97 6.68 -4.44
CA ILE A 61 0.81 6.24 -3.04
C ILE A 61 2.04 6.60 -2.20
N LEU A 62 3.25 6.30 -2.69
CA LEU A 62 4.49 6.63 -1.99
C LEU A 62 4.63 8.15 -1.75
N LEU A 63 4.34 8.96 -2.77
CA LEU A 63 4.40 10.41 -2.63
C LEU A 63 3.31 10.95 -1.69
N GLN A 64 2.12 10.36 -1.69
CA GLN A 64 1.07 10.74 -0.73
C GLN A 64 1.45 10.38 0.71
N CYS A 65 2.21 9.31 0.96
CA CYS A 65 2.75 9.05 2.29
C CYS A 65 3.64 10.22 2.77
N ILE A 66 4.52 10.75 1.91
CA ILE A 66 5.33 11.92 2.26
C ILE A 66 4.44 13.11 2.61
N VAL A 67 3.39 13.38 1.83
CA VAL A 67 2.55 14.54 2.11
C VAL A 67 1.72 14.35 3.38
N LEU A 68 1.18 13.14 3.63
CA LEU A 68 0.42 12.85 4.86
C LEU A 68 1.29 12.98 6.12
N LEU A 69 2.57 12.59 6.04
CA LEU A 69 3.51 12.68 7.15
C LEU A 69 4.06 14.10 7.37
N ARG A 70 3.97 14.98 6.38
CA ARG A 70 4.41 16.37 6.52
C ARG A 70 3.28 17.19 7.14
N ASP A 71 3.53 17.68 8.36
CA ASP A 71 2.63 18.58 9.10
C ASP A 71 2.67 20.02 8.54
N ASP A 72 2.62 20.19 7.20
CA ASP A 72 2.32 21.50 6.65
C ASP A 72 0.81 21.73 6.73
N GLN A 73 0.42 22.49 7.75
CA GLN A 73 -0.96 22.94 8.06
C GLN A 73 -1.66 23.71 6.91
N ASN A 74 -1.11 23.72 5.69
CA ASN A 74 -1.61 24.49 4.57
C ASN A 74 -1.97 23.60 3.36
N LYS A 75 -3.28 23.49 3.12
CA LYS A 75 -3.91 23.20 1.82
C LYS A 75 -3.64 21.84 1.20
N TYR A 76 -3.67 20.76 1.99
CA TYR A 76 -3.97 19.46 1.41
C TYR A 76 -5.46 19.40 1.08
N SER A 77 -5.80 19.30 -0.21
CA SER A 77 -7.19 19.41 -0.67
C SER A 77 -7.91 18.07 -0.59
N ASP A 78 -9.24 18.10 -0.49
CA ASP A 78 -10.11 16.94 -0.73
C ASP A 78 -9.78 16.21 -2.04
N GLY A 79 -9.13 16.90 -2.99
CA GLY A 79 -8.62 16.34 -4.24
C GLY A 79 -7.70 15.14 -4.04
N VAL A 80 -6.93 15.03 -2.95
CA VAL A 80 -6.10 13.85 -2.72
C VAL A 80 -6.91 12.64 -2.26
N SER A 81 -7.85 12.83 -1.36
CA SER A 81 -8.79 11.77 -0.97
C SER A 81 -9.56 11.25 -2.18
N CYS A 82 -10.02 12.15 -3.05
CA CYS A 82 -10.65 11.78 -4.33
C CYS A 82 -9.67 11.02 -5.23
N SER A 83 -8.45 11.53 -5.39
CA SER A 83 -7.42 10.89 -6.23
C SER A 83 -7.07 9.47 -5.77
N LEU A 84 -7.01 9.20 -4.46
CA LEU A 84 -6.75 7.86 -3.91
C LEU A 84 -7.91 6.89 -4.16
N ALA A 85 -9.16 7.36 -4.03
CA ALA A 85 -10.34 6.55 -4.35
C ALA A 85 -10.42 6.24 -5.86
N ASP A 86 -10.20 7.26 -6.70
CA ASP A 86 -10.19 7.13 -8.16
C ASP A 86 -9.10 6.17 -8.62
N LEU A 87 -7.93 6.20 -7.97
CA LEU A 87 -6.83 5.28 -8.22
C LEU A 87 -7.26 3.83 -7.95
N GLY A 88 -7.81 3.57 -6.76
CA GLY A 88 -8.25 2.23 -6.37
C GLY A 88 -9.34 1.69 -7.30
N HIS A 89 -10.33 2.53 -7.65
CA HIS A 89 -11.40 2.15 -8.57
C HIS A 89 -10.89 1.88 -9.99
N ARG A 90 -10.01 2.71 -10.55
CA ARG A 90 -9.44 2.45 -11.89
C ARG A 90 -8.59 1.19 -11.93
N LEU A 91 -7.76 0.95 -10.91
CA LEU A 91 -6.98 -0.30 -10.82
C LEU A 91 -7.90 -1.52 -10.80
N TRP A 92 -8.99 -1.47 -10.03
CA TRP A 92 -9.98 -2.53 -10.00
C TRP A 92 -10.66 -2.73 -11.35
N GLN A 93 -11.17 -1.65 -11.95
CA GLN A 93 -11.94 -1.71 -13.20
C GLN A 93 -11.10 -2.13 -14.42
N GLN A 94 -9.82 -1.77 -14.44
CA GLN A 94 -8.92 -2.06 -15.56
C GLN A 94 -8.05 -3.30 -15.30
N ALA A 95 -8.20 -3.96 -14.14
CA ALA A 95 -7.46 -5.17 -13.84
C ALA A 95 -7.70 -6.22 -14.94
N PRO A 96 -6.63 -6.83 -15.47
CA PRO A 96 -6.78 -7.85 -16.49
C PRO A 96 -7.55 -9.04 -15.93
N PHE A 97 -8.60 -9.47 -16.63
CA PHE A 97 -9.39 -10.65 -16.25
C PHE A 97 -8.55 -11.94 -16.29
N GLN A 98 -7.56 -11.99 -17.18
CA GLN A 98 -6.60 -13.06 -17.30
C GLN A 98 -5.19 -12.50 -17.34
N LEU A 99 -4.30 -13.09 -16.54
CA LEU A 99 -2.89 -12.74 -16.55
C LEU A 99 -2.19 -13.36 -17.76
N PRO A 100 -1.14 -12.73 -18.30
CA PRO A 100 -0.40 -13.29 -19.42
C PRO A 100 0.13 -14.69 -19.10
N HIS A 101 -0.18 -15.67 -19.95
CA HIS A 101 0.28 -17.06 -19.80
C HIS A 101 1.82 -17.21 -19.80
N ALA A 102 2.54 -16.20 -20.28
CA ALA A 102 4.00 -16.15 -20.26
C ALA A 102 4.60 -15.94 -18.85
N LEU A 103 3.79 -15.57 -17.85
CA LEU A 103 4.25 -15.40 -16.48
C LEU A 103 4.34 -16.77 -15.78
N SER A 104 5.45 -17.01 -15.08
CA SER A 104 5.50 -18.11 -14.12
C SER A 104 4.47 -17.91 -13.01
N PRO A 105 3.97 -18.98 -12.35
CA PRO A 105 2.97 -18.87 -11.28
C PRO A 105 3.32 -17.83 -10.21
N ARG A 106 4.59 -17.81 -9.79
CA ARG A 106 5.12 -16.81 -8.85
C ARG A 106 5.02 -15.38 -9.38
N ARG A 107 5.42 -15.14 -10.64
CA ARG A 107 5.36 -13.81 -11.24
C ARG A 107 3.92 -13.34 -11.42
N ALA A 108 3.02 -14.25 -11.81
CA ALA A 108 1.59 -13.97 -11.92
C ALA A 108 0.99 -13.58 -10.56
N TRP A 109 1.32 -14.31 -9.49
CA TRP A 109 0.89 -13.97 -8.14
C TRP A 109 1.45 -12.65 -7.64
N ILE A 110 2.77 -12.40 -7.79
CA ILE A 110 3.38 -11.12 -7.37
C ILE A 110 2.66 -9.97 -8.06
N TYR A 111 2.34 -10.12 -9.33
CA TYR A 111 1.62 -9.11 -10.09
C TYR A 111 0.19 -8.90 -9.58
N ALA A 112 -0.59 -9.97 -9.40
CA ALA A 112 -1.95 -9.89 -8.86
C ALA A 112 -1.99 -9.27 -7.45
N GLU A 113 -1.10 -9.72 -6.57
CA GLU A 113 -0.97 -9.19 -5.21
C GLU A 113 -0.46 -7.76 -5.20
N SER A 114 0.43 -7.38 -6.13
CA SER A 114 0.83 -5.97 -6.30
C SER A 114 -0.40 -5.09 -6.54
N VAL A 115 -1.33 -5.52 -7.38
CA VAL A 115 -2.58 -4.76 -7.65
C VAL A 115 -3.44 -4.67 -6.40
N ARG A 116 -3.78 -5.82 -5.80
CA ARG A 116 -4.66 -5.89 -4.62
C ARG A 116 -4.12 -5.05 -3.46
N ARG A 117 -2.83 -5.23 -3.13
CA ARG A 117 -2.18 -4.48 -2.05
C ARG A 117 -2.07 -2.99 -2.37
N THR A 118 -1.86 -2.61 -3.63
CA THR A 118 -1.87 -1.20 -4.04
C THR A 118 -3.26 -0.57 -3.82
N ILE A 119 -4.34 -1.27 -4.17
CA ILE A 119 -5.72 -0.81 -3.90
C ILE A 119 -5.93 -0.67 -2.39
N ILE A 120 -5.61 -1.72 -1.60
CA ILE A 120 -5.75 -1.72 -0.13
C ILE A 120 -5.02 -0.55 0.50
N VAL A 121 -3.74 -0.36 0.18
CA VAL A 121 -2.92 0.75 0.73
C VAL A 121 -3.49 2.11 0.34
N GLY A 122 -3.96 2.28 -0.91
CA GLY A 122 -4.58 3.53 -1.35
C GLY A 122 -5.81 3.90 -0.51
N PHE A 123 -6.69 2.94 -0.22
CA PHE A 123 -7.85 3.15 0.65
C PHE A 123 -7.47 3.35 2.13
N MET A 124 -6.40 2.70 2.60
CA MET A 124 -5.88 2.93 3.96
C MET A 124 -5.34 4.35 4.12
N LEU A 125 -4.55 4.85 3.17
CA LEU A 125 -4.07 6.22 3.21
C LEU A 125 -5.22 7.23 3.16
N ARG A 126 -6.27 6.95 2.37
CA ARG A 126 -7.49 7.76 2.37
C ARG A 126 -8.19 7.75 3.74
N SER A 127 -8.23 6.60 4.39
CA SER A 127 -8.80 6.43 5.73
C SER A 127 -8.03 7.23 6.78
N VAL A 128 -6.70 7.12 6.76
CA VAL A 128 -5.78 7.90 7.62
C VAL A 128 -5.98 9.40 7.41
N TYR A 129 -6.03 9.84 6.15
CA TYR A 129 -6.28 11.23 5.81
C TYR A 129 -7.62 11.74 6.37
N SER A 130 -8.69 10.98 6.18
CA SER A 130 -10.01 11.35 6.69
C SER A 130 -10.02 11.41 8.21
N LEU A 131 -9.36 10.46 8.88
CA LEU A 131 -9.24 10.46 10.33
C LEU A 131 -8.53 11.72 10.82
N GLN A 132 -7.40 12.08 10.20
CA GLN A 132 -6.61 13.25 10.58
C GLN A 132 -7.33 14.58 10.32
N ARG A 133 -8.13 14.68 9.25
CA ARG A 133 -8.80 15.94 8.86
C ARG A 133 -10.23 16.09 9.37
N ARG A 134 -10.91 14.97 9.62
CA ARG A 134 -12.36 14.94 9.90
C ARG A 134 -12.72 14.17 11.17
N ASN A 135 -11.75 13.60 11.88
CA ASN A 135 -11.94 12.77 13.08
C ASN A 135 -12.81 11.53 12.86
N TYR A 136 -12.91 11.03 11.62
CA TYR A 136 -13.53 9.74 11.30
C TYR A 136 -12.85 9.08 10.10
N SER A 137 -12.77 7.75 10.13
CA SER A 137 -12.23 6.95 9.03
C SER A 137 -13.28 6.70 7.94
N VAL A 138 -12.88 6.77 6.67
CA VAL A 138 -13.75 6.44 5.53
C VAL A 138 -13.42 5.04 5.05
N ARG A 139 -14.23 4.07 5.48
CA ARG A 139 -14.16 2.68 5.03
C ARG A 139 -15.36 2.35 4.14
N THR A 140 -15.16 1.52 3.14
CA THR A 140 -16.22 1.08 2.23
C THR A 140 -16.33 -0.44 2.25
N PRO A 141 -17.54 -1.02 2.07
CA PRO A 141 -17.69 -2.47 1.96
C PRO A 141 -16.81 -3.07 0.86
N PHE A 142 -16.59 -2.32 -0.23
CA PHE A 142 -15.70 -2.70 -1.33
C PHE A 142 -14.29 -3.04 -0.85
N ILE A 143 -13.68 -2.20 -0.01
CA ILE A 143 -12.32 -2.47 0.46
C ILE A 143 -12.29 -3.56 1.52
N ASP A 144 -13.31 -3.62 2.37
CA ASP A 144 -13.43 -4.65 3.41
C ASP A 144 -13.55 -6.05 2.82
N SER A 145 -14.21 -6.18 1.66
CA SER A 145 -14.38 -7.44 0.94
C SER A 145 -13.25 -7.75 -0.05
N LEU A 146 -12.27 -6.84 -0.27
CA LEU A 146 -11.26 -7.06 -1.30
C LEU A 146 -10.35 -8.22 -0.88
N PRO A 147 -10.29 -9.31 -1.68
CA PRO A 147 -9.52 -10.49 -1.30
C PRO A 147 -8.04 -10.30 -1.64
N PHE A 148 -7.17 -10.85 -0.79
CA PHE A 148 -5.72 -10.98 -1.02
C PHE A 148 -5.17 -12.23 -0.35
N ASP A 149 -3.96 -12.65 -0.74
CA ASP A 149 -3.33 -13.86 -0.19
C ASP A 149 -2.82 -13.61 1.25
N VAL A 150 -3.31 -14.42 2.19
CA VAL A 150 -3.00 -14.33 3.64
C VAL A 150 -1.52 -14.58 3.94
N ARG A 151 -0.82 -15.33 3.07
CA ARG A 151 0.57 -15.75 3.26
C ARG A 151 1.51 -14.60 2.90
N THR A 152 1.39 -13.49 3.63
CA THR A 152 2.06 -12.23 3.29
C THR A 152 3.59 -12.34 3.28
N SER A 153 4.15 -13.30 4.03
CA SER A 153 5.57 -13.64 4.06
C SER A 153 6.10 -14.26 2.75
N LEU A 154 5.25 -14.83 1.90
CA LEU A 154 5.65 -15.33 0.57
C LEU A 154 6.19 -14.23 -0.35
N TRP A 155 5.89 -12.98 -0.03
CA TRP A 155 6.37 -11.81 -0.76
C TRP A 155 7.90 -11.70 -0.72
N ASP A 156 8.49 -11.94 0.46
CA ASP A 156 9.94 -11.84 0.71
C ASP A 156 10.64 -13.21 0.62
N ALA A 157 9.86 -14.28 0.48
CA ALA A 157 10.39 -15.64 0.47
C ALA A 157 11.22 -15.96 -0.78
N PRO A 158 12.29 -16.77 -0.66
CA PRO A 158 13.07 -17.21 -1.80
C PRO A 158 12.26 -18.17 -2.69
N GLY A 159 12.70 -18.36 -3.93
CA GLY A 159 11.93 -19.11 -4.95
C GLY A 159 11.59 -20.55 -4.56
N GLN A 160 12.39 -21.20 -3.71
CA GLN A 160 12.13 -22.54 -3.20
C GLN A 160 10.98 -22.65 -2.19
N ALA A 161 10.52 -21.54 -1.60
CA ALA A 161 9.38 -21.54 -0.66
C ALA A 161 8.02 -21.64 -1.38
N TRP A 162 8.01 -21.58 -2.71
CA TRP A 162 6.83 -21.59 -3.56
C TRP A 162 6.36 -23.00 -3.97
N VAL A 163 6.55 -24.00 -3.10
CA VAL A 163 6.32 -25.42 -3.41
C VAL A 163 4.89 -25.70 -3.84
N ASP A 164 3.91 -25.06 -3.20
CA ASP A 164 2.48 -25.32 -3.42
C ASP A 164 1.79 -24.30 -4.33
N GLY A 165 2.52 -23.26 -4.78
CA GLY A 165 1.96 -22.21 -5.62
C GLY A 165 0.85 -21.37 -4.97
N PRO A 166 0.11 -20.59 -5.78
CA PRO A 166 -1.02 -19.80 -5.31
C PRO A 166 -2.25 -20.70 -5.13
N SER A 167 -2.96 -20.56 -4.01
CA SER A 167 -4.18 -21.31 -3.72
C SER A 167 -5.32 -20.35 -3.42
N GLU A 168 -6.51 -20.62 -3.95
CA GLU A 168 -7.72 -19.85 -3.61
C GLU A 168 -8.10 -19.98 -2.14
N ALA A 169 -7.74 -21.09 -1.49
CA ALA A 169 -7.99 -21.31 -0.06
C ALA A 169 -7.21 -20.35 0.84
N ASP A 170 -6.15 -19.72 0.32
CA ASP A 170 -5.31 -18.77 1.04
C ASP A 170 -5.79 -17.31 0.85
N MET A 171 -6.88 -17.10 0.11
CA MET A 171 -7.45 -15.77 -0.11
C MET A 171 -8.37 -15.38 1.04
N VAL A 172 -8.11 -14.23 1.64
CA VAL A 172 -8.92 -13.66 2.73
C VAL A 172 -9.32 -12.23 2.40
N SER A 173 -10.49 -11.82 2.87
CA SER A 173 -10.90 -10.41 2.81
C SER A 173 -10.10 -9.56 3.81
N LEU A 174 -10.03 -8.25 3.56
CA LEU A 174 -9.42 -7.31 4.50
C LEU A 174 -10.11 -7.35 5.88
N HIS A 175 -11.43 -7.52 5.89
CA HIS A 175 -12.19 -7.66 7.12
C HIS A 175 -11.74 -8.88 7.94
N GLU A 176 -11.73 -10.06 7.32
CA GLU A 176 -11.31 -11.31 7.96
C GLU A 176 -9.87 -11.22 8.46
N TYR A 177 -8.95 -10.78 7.60
CA TYR A 177 -7.54 -10.66 7.96
C TYR A 177 -7.30 -9.71 9.14
N SER A 178 -8.01 -8.57 9.19
CA SER A 178 -7.90 -7.65 10.33
C SER A 178 -8.36 -8.30 11.64
N GLY A 179 -9.35 -9.19 11.61
CA GLY A 179 -9.81 -9.96 12.77
C GLY A 179 -8.84 -11.06 13.18
N MET A 180 -8.21 -11.73 12.19
CA MET A 180 -7.15 -12.71 12.44
C MET A 180 -5.93 -12.07 13.11
N LEU A 181 -5.54 -10.87 12.68
CA LEU A 181 -4.46 -10.09 13.32
C LEU A 181 -4.82 -9.72 14.77
N GLU A 182 -6.02 -9.16 14.98
CA GLU A 182 -6.49 -8.71 16.31
C GLU A 182 -6.60 -9.86 17.32
N SER A 183 -7.01 -11.04 16.86
CA SER A 183 -7.12 -12.25 17.69
C SER A 183 -5.79 -13.00 17.90
N GLY A 184 -4.69 -12.53 17.29
CA GLY A 184 -3.39 -13.19 17.39
C GLY A 184 -3.26 -14.50 16.60
N GLN A 185 -4.17 -14.77 15.66
CA GLN A 185 -4.10 -15.95 14.78
C GLN A 185 -2.95 -15.88 13.77
N ILE A 186 -2.46 -14.66 13.47
CA ILE A 186 -1.32 -14.42 12.59
C ILE A 186 -0.10 -14.06 13.43
N HIS A 187 0.92 -14.91 13.41
CA HIS A 187 2.12 -14.72 14.23
C HIS A 187 3.18 -13.84 13.57
N GLU A 188 3.36 -13.93 12.25
CA GLU A 188 4.35 -13.14 11.51
C GLU A 188 3.69 -11.89 10.90
N ILE A 189 3.49 -10.87 11.74
CA ILE A 189 2.90 -9.61 11.29
C ILE A 189 3.92 -8.82 10.46
N THR A 190 3.78 -8.89 9.13
CA THR A 190 4.56 -8.09 8.18
C THR A 190 4.22 -6.60 8.25
N PRO A 191 5.05 -5.68 7.73
CA PRO A 191 4.72 -4.24 7.69
C PRO A 191 3.37 -3.93 7.04
N PHE A 192 2.95 -4.74 6.06
CA PHE A 192 1.62 -4.65 5.46
C PHE A 192 0.52 -5.02 6.46
N GLY A 193 0.69 -6.11 7.22
CA GLY A 193 -0.22 -6.48 8.31
C GLY A 193 -0.27 -5.43 9.42
N SER A 194 0.87 -4.85 9.78
CA SER A 194 0.95 -3.76 10.75
C SER A 194 0.15 -2.54 10.33
N LEU A 195 0.26 -2.15 9.05
CA LEU A 195 -0.52 -1.07 8.47
C LEU A 195 -2.02 -1.36 8.53
N ILE A 196 -2.43 -2.60 8.20
CA ILE A 196 -3.83 -3.02 8.28
C ILE A 196 -4.35 -2.91 9.71
N LEU A 197 -3.62 -3.44 10.68
CA LEU A 197 -4.02 -3.43 12.07
C LEU A 197 -4.21 -1.99 12.58
N ALA A 198 -3.22 -1.12 12.32
CA ALA A 198 -3.28 0.27 12.71
C ALA A 198 -4.46 1.01 12.04
N ALA A 199 -4.64 0.83 10.72
CA ALA A 199 -5.67 1.55 9.97
C ALA A 199 -7.09 1.04 10.21
N CYS A 200 -7.27 -0.27 10.45
CA CYS A 200 -8.59 -0.90 10.55
C CYS A 200 -9.06 -1.08 12.00
N ARG A 201 -8.15 -1.24 12.96
CA ARG A 201 -8.45 -1.50 14.37
C ARG A 201 -7.95 -0.41 15.31
N GLY A 202 -7.04 0.45 14.86
CA GLY A 202 -6.43 1.47 15.73
C GLY A 202 -5.52 0.86 16.80
N VAL A 203 -5.01 -0.34 16.57
CA VAL A 203 -4.21 -1.12 17.52
C VAL A 203 -2.76 -1.18 17.03
N ALA A 204 -1.79 -0.94 17.92
CA ALA A 204 -0.38 -1.17 17.61
C ALA A 204 -0.02 -2.66 17.74
N ILE A 205 0.97 -3.13 16.98
CA ILE A 205 1.44 -4.53 17.06
C ILE A 205 1.79 -4.94 18.50
N SER A 206 2.38 -4.02 19.28
CA SER A 206 2.77 -4.23 20.68
C SER A 206 1.61 -4.54 21.61
N GLU A 207 0.38 -4.23 21.20
CA GLU A 207 -0.85 -4.44 21.98
C GLU A 207 -1.53 -5.77 21.62
N ILE A 208 -1.07 -6.48 20.59
CA ILE A 208 -1.64 -7.77 20.20
C ILE A 208 -1.18 -8.85 21.19
N PRO A 209 -2.11 -9.61 21.78
CA PRO A 209 -1.79 -10.75 22.63
C PRO A 209 -1.28 -11.89 21.74
N PHE A 210 0.00 -11.87 21.39
CA PHE A 210 0.64 -13.04 20.81
C PHE A 210 0.58 -14.20 21.81
N PRO A 211 0.28 -15.44 21.40
CA PRO A 211 0.62 -16.58 22.25
C PRO A 211 2.14 -16.59 22.43
N ALA A 212 2.60 -16.77 23.69
CA ALA A 212 4.00 -16.96 24.00
C ALA A 212 4.51 -18.20 23.24
N ALA A 213 5.26 -18.01 22.15
CA ALA A 213 6.04 -19.09 21.58
C ALA A 213 6.97 -19.62 22.68
N LEU A 214 6.85 -20.92 22.97
CA LEU A 214 7.63 -21.68 23.93
C LEU A 214 9.08 -21.21 23.95
N ARG A 215 9.50 -20.61 25.07
CA ARG A 215 10.93 -20.38 25.33
C ARG A 215 11.63 -21.73 25.17
N PRO A 216 12.67 -21.86 24.33
CA PRO A 216 13.51 -23.04 24.38
C PRO A 216 14.09 -23.15 25.80
N ARG A 217 13.94 -24.33 26.39
CA ARG A 217 14.53 -24.69 27.69
C ARG A 217 16.04 -24.75 27.59
#